data_AF-A0A5J5A8V7-F1
#
_entry.id   AF-A0A5J5A8V7-F1
#
_cell.length_a   1.000
_cell.length_b   1.000
_cell.length_c   1.000
_cell.angle_alpha   90.00
_cell.angle_beta   90.00
_cell.angle_gamma   90.00
#
_symmetry.space_group_name_H-M   'P 1'
#
loop_
_entity.id
_entity.type
_entity.pdbx_description
1 polymer ?
#
loop_
_entity_poly.entity_id
_entity_poly.type
_entity_poly.pdbx_seq_one_letter_code
_entity_poly.pdbx_strand_id
1 'polypeptide(L)'
;MLTTVPSYAFVFFYSLKSNSLVARRLSLFLRVTSRCHPPYTQSLFSVDARCRVSMEKCKHYRRRCRIRAPCCNEIFDCRHCHNEATSMLRNPFDHHELVRYDVKQVICSVCDTEQPVARVCTNCGVNMGEYFCKECKFYDDDIDKGQFHCDDCGICRVGGRENFFHCKKCGSCYSVCLRNNHLCVENSMRHHCPICYEYLFDSLKDTIVMKCGHTMHCECYHEMIKHDKYCCPICSQSVIDMSIIWNRIDEEIEATIMPEDYLYKKVWILCNDCNDTTEVFFHIIGQKCSHCSSFNTRTIAPPVFPQ
;
A
#
# COMPACT_ATOMS: atom_id res chain seq x y z
N MET A 1 -2.40 -33.14 31.85
CA MET A 1 -3.84 -33.24 31.51
C MET A 1 -4.22 -31.99 30.74
N LEU A 2 -4.56 -32.19 29.47
CA LEU A 2 -4.98 -31.18 28.52
C LEU A 2 -6.43 -30.78 28.83
N THR A 3 -6.72 -29.49 28.92
CA THR A 3 -8.05 -28.98 28.53
C THR A 3 -7.88 -27.64 27.81
N THR A 4 -8.14 -27.74 26.52
CA THR A 4 -8.23 -26.69 25.50
C THR A 4 -9.46 -25.80 25.74
N VAL A 5 -9.30 -24.49 25.63
CA VAL A 5 -10.39 -23.51 25.56
C VAL A 5 -10.54 -23.08 24.09
N PRO A 6 -11.71 -23.22 23.44
CA PRO A 6 -11.85 -22.78 22.06
C PRO A 6 -12.19 -21.29 22.00
N SER A 7 -11.41 -20.57 21.20
CA SER A 7 -11.64 -19.21 20.73
C SER A 7 -12.64 -19.24 19.57
N TYR A 8 -13.81 -18.61 19.74
CA TYR A 8 -14.72 -18.31 18.64
C TYR A 8 -15.03 -16.82 18.64
N ALA A 9 -14.29 -16.06 17.84
CA ALA A 9 -14.65 -14.72 17.40
C ALA A 9 -15.33 -14.85 16.04
N PHE A 10 -16.66 -14.98 16.01
CA PHE A 10 -17.44 -14.85 14.79
C PHE A 10 -17.78 -13.37 14.60
N VAL A 11 -17.05 -12.70 13.71
CA VAL A 11 -17.44 -11.39 13.18
C VAL A 11 -18.54 -11.63 12.15
N PHE A 12 -19.80 -11.37 12.53
CA PHE A 12 -20.90 -11.28 11.56
C PHE A 12 -20.76 -9.97 10.78
N PHE A 13 -20.02 -10.01 9.67
CA PHE A 13 -20.34 -9.13 8.54
C PHE A 13 -21.51 -9.79 7.81
N TYR A 14 -22.70 -9.20 7.90
CA TYR A 14 -23.78 -9.55 6.99
C TYR A 14 -23.28 -9.30 5.56
N SER A 15 -22.94 -10.39 4.87
CA SER A 15 -22.99 -10.44 3.42
C SER A 15 -24.46 -10.25 3.06
N LEU A 16 -24.82 -9.07 2.57
CA LEU A 16 -26.11 -8.81 1.93
C LEU A 16 -26.20 -9.65 0.64
N LYS A 17 -26.40 -10.97 0.80
CA LYS A 17 -26.98 -11.81 -0.24
C LYS A 17 -28.49 -11.60 -0.20
N SER A 18 -28.88 -10.52 -0.86
CA SER A 18 -30.11 -10.36 -1.65
C SER A 18 -31.10 -11.53 -1.59
N ASN A 19 -32.17 -11.36 -0.82
CA ASN A 19 -33.43 -12.06 -1.05
C ASN A 19 -34.60 -11.22 -0.52
N SER A 20 -34.79 -10.05 -1.12
CA SER A 20 -36.07 -9.35 -1.15
C SER A 20 -36.08 -8.49 -2.42
N LEU A 21 -37.27 -8.11 -2.88
CA LEU A 21 -37.65 -7.56 -4.19
C LEU A 21 -36.98 -6.24 -4.65
N VAL A 22 -35.67 -6.06 -4.42
CA VAL A 22 -34.92 -4.80 -4.60
C VAL A 22 -33.95 -4.85 -5.80
N ALA A 23 -33.73 -6.00 -6.42
CA ALA A 23 -32.77 -6.17 -7.52
C ALA A 23 -33.39 -5.95 -8.92
N ARG A 24 -34.07 -4.83 -9.18
CA ARG A 24 -34.56 -4.53 -10.54
C ARG A 24 -34.96 -3.06 -10.79
N ARG A 25 -34.06 -2.10 -10.52
CA ARG A 25 -34.10 -0.75 -11.14
C ARG A 25 -32.87 0.07 -10.78
N LEU A 26 -31.74 -0.23 -11.40
CA LEU A 26 -30.61 0.71 -11.57
C LEU A 26 -29.68 0.15 -12.64
N SER A 27 -30.17 0.25 -13.87
CA SER A 27 -29.39 0.03 -15.09
C SER A 27 -29.83 1.09 -16.08
N LEU A 28 -29.10 2.21 -16.17
CA LEU A 28 -28.90 2.98 -17.40
C LEU A 28 -27.96 4.17 -17.13
N PHE A 29 -27.06 4.43 -18.09
CA PHE A 29 -26.07 5.52 -18.20
C PHE A 29 -24.84 5.36 -17.26
N LEU A 30 -23.65 4.99 -17.73
CA LEU A 30 -22.91 5.50 -18.88
C LEU A 30 -22.12 4.39 -19.61
N ARG A 31 -22.32 4.27 -20.93
CA ARG A 31 -21.41 3.58 -21.86
C ARG A 31 -20.90 4.62 -22.84
N VAL A 32 -19.59 4.85 -22.92
CA VAL A 32 -18.88 5.27 -24.15
C VAL A 32 -17.44 4.75 -24.07
N THR A 33 -17.14 3.79 -24.97
CA THR A 33 -15.89 3.44 -25.70
C THR A 33 -14.54 3.49 -24.96
N SER A 34 -13.61 2.53 -25.12
CA SER A 34 -13.08 2.05 -26.40
C SER A 34 -12.29 0.73 -26.24
N ARG A 35 -12.42 -0.14 -27.25
CA ARG A 35 -11.63 -1.35 -27.48
C ARG A 35 -10.23 -0.99 -27.97
N CYS A 36 -9.22 -1.82 -27.64
CA CYS A 36 -8.29 -2.45 -28.59
C CYS A 36 -7.20 -3.27 -27.85
N HIS A 37 -7.29 -4.60 -27.88
CA HIS A 37 -6.13 -5.50 -27.80
C HIS A 37 -6.36 -6.71 -28.72
N PRO A 38 -5.40 -7.08 -29.58
CA PRO A 38 -5.39 -8.36 -30.28
C PRO A 38 -4.73 -9.46 -29.41
N PRO A 39 -4.95 -10.76 -29.72
CA PRO A 39 -4.51 -11.87 -28.89
C PRO A 39 -3.06 -12.25 -29.22
N TYR A 40 -2.24 -12.51 -28.19
CA TYR A 40 -0.94 -13.16 -28.39
C TYR A 40 -1.09 -14.67 -28.16
N THR A 41 -0.78 -15.42 -29.21
CA THR A 41 -0.75 -16.88 -29.29
C THR A 41 0.40 -17.47 -28.49
N GLN A 42 0.14 -18.63 -27.87
CA GLN A 42 1.14 -19.52 -27.28
C GLN A 42 2.08 -20.08 -28.35
N SER A 43 3.38 -20.15 -28.05
CA SER A 43 4.25 -21.20 -28.58
C SER A 43 5.37 -21.51 -27.58
N LEU A 44 5.38 -22.76 -27.11
CA LEU A 44 6.48 -23.44 -26.43
C LEU A 44 7.75 -23.44 -27.29
N PHE A 45 8.95 -23.24 -26.72
CA PHE A 45 10.16 -24.00 -27.10
C PHE A 45 11.23 -24.03 -25.98
N SER A 46 11.67 -25.26 -25.75
CA SER A 46 12.85 -25.85 -25.09
C SER A 46 13.96 -25.00 -24.44
N VAL A 47 14.34 -25.51 -23.26
CA VAL A 47 15.65 -25.47 -22.58
C VAL A 47 16.88 -25.44 -23.49
N ASP A 48 17.76 -24.44 -23.29
CA ASP A 48 19.21 -24.69 -23.15
C ASP A 48 19.92 -23.54 -22.41
N ALA A 49 20.91 -23.92 -21.58
CA ALA A 49 21.68 -23.02 -20.72
C ALA A 49 22.88 -22.44 -21.47
N ARG A 50 22.88 -21.13 -21.71
CA ARG A 50 24.07 -20.25 -21.78
C ARG A 50 23.67 -18.81 -22.12
N CYS A 51 23.84 -17.93 -21.13
CA CYS A 51 24.12 -16.49 -21.20
C CYS A 51 23.75 -15.78 -22.53
N ARG A 52 22.52 -15.27 -22.63
CA ARG A 52 22.19 -14.09 -23.43
C ARG A 52 21.20 -13.24 -22.63
N VAL A 53 21.73 -12.26 -21.90
CA VAL A 53 20.92 -11.18 -21.33
C VAL A 53 20.25 -10.49 -22.53
N SER A 54 18.93 -10.57 -22.61
CA SER A 54 18.16 -9.81 -23.60
C SER A 54 18.49 -8.32 -23.42
N MET A 55 18.85 -7.64 -24.52
CA MET A 55 18.98 -6.18 -24.56
C MET A 55 17.61 -5.50 -24.52
N GLU A 56 16.77 -5.86 -23.55
CA GLU A 56 15.63 -5.04 -23.20
C GLU A 56 16.14 -3.99 -22.22
N LYS A 57 16.15 -2.73 -22.68
CA LYS A 57 16.48 -1.60 -21.84
C LYS A 57 15.67 -1.69 -20.54
N CYS A 58 16.33 -1.58 -19.40
CA CYS A 58 15.70 -1.46 -18.09
C CYS A 58 14.45 -0.57 -18.12
N LYS A 59 13.29 -1.13 -17.76
CA LYS A 59 12.01 -0.41 -17.67
C LYS A 59 11.94 0.55 -16.47
N HIS A 60 12.83 0.40 -15.49
CA HIS A 60 12.80 1.18 -14.26
C HIS A 60 13.51 2.53 -14.41
N TYR A 61 14.72 2.53 -14.97
CA TYR A 61 15.59 3.70 -15.04
C TYR A 61 16.33 3.76 -16.37
N ARG A 62 16.48 4.97 -16.93
CA ARG A 62 17.28 5.20 -18.13
C ARG A 62 18.70 5.53 -17.71
N ARG A 63 19.68 4.71 -18.03
CA ARG A 63 21.08 4.94 -17.62
C ARG A 63 22.05 4.16 -18.50
N ARG A 64 23.33 4.52 -18.40
CA ARG A 64 24.40 3.97 -19.23
C ARG A 64 25.36 3.07 -18.44
N CYS A 65 24.85 2.46 -17.37
CA CYS A 65 25.60 1.49 -16.57
C CYS A 65 24.72 0.37 -16.00
N ARG A 66 25.36 -0.77 -15.76
CA ARG A 66 24.87 -1.94 -15.04
C ARG A 66 25.52 -2.02 -13.67
N ILE A 67 24.89 -2.71 -12.72
CA ILE A 67 25.42 -2.93 -11.38
C ILE A 67 25.93 -4.37 -11.25
N ARG A 68 27.02 -4.54 -10.49
CA ARG A 68 27.40 -5.85 -9.96
C ARG A 68 26.73 -6.05 -8.61
N ALA A 69 25.83 -7.03 -8.53
CA ALA A 69 25.08 -7.36 -7.33
C ALA A 69 26.02 -8.00 -6.28
N PRO A 70 26.23 -7.41 -5.10
CA PRO A 70 27.15 -7.95 -4.10
C PRO A 70 26.68 -9.29 -3.49
N CYS A 71 25.37 -9.54 -3.49
CA CYS A 71 24.75 -10.73 -2.92
C CYS A 71 25.01 -12.01 -3.73
N CYS A 72 25.05 -11.90 -5.07
CA CYS A 72 25.18 -13.06 -5.97
C CYS A 72 26.31 -12.91 -7.02
N ASN A 73 26.98 -11.77 -7.04
CA ASN A 73 28.04 -11.38 -7.99
C ASN A 73 27.60 -11.33 -9.47
N GLU A 74 26.30 -11.42 -9.73
CA GLU A 74 25.72 -11.30 -11.06
C GLU A 74 25.59 -9.84 -11.50
N ILE A 75 25.47 -9.63 -12.81
CA ILE A 75 25.34 -8.31 -13.42
C ILE A 75 23.88 -8.09 -13.79
N PHE A 76 23.32 -7.02 -13.26
CA PHE A 76 21.98 -6.58 -13.61
C PHE A 76 22.03 -5.16 -14.11
N ASP A 77 21.01 -4.78 -14.87
CA ASP A 77 20.79 -3.37 -15.11
C ASP A 77 20.68 -2.66 -13.76
N CYS A 78 19.57 -2.80 -13.04
CA CYS A 78 19.33 -2.07 -11.80
C CYS A 78 18.95 -3.00 -10.64
N ARG A 79 18.83 -2.42 -9.45
CA ARG A 79 18.31 -3.10 -8.25
C ARG A 79 16.95 -3.77 -8.50
N HIS A 80 16.03 -3.10 -9.20
CA HIS A 80 14.70 -3.67 -9.44
C HIS A 80 14.74 -4.79 -10.47
N CYS A 81 15.55 -4.68 -11.53
CA CYS A 81 15.81 -5.79 -12.44
C CYS A 81 16.37 -7.01 -11.71
N HIS A 82 17.30 -6.80 -10.77
CA HIS A 82 17.81 -7.85 -9.90
C HIS A 82 16.68 -8.47 -9.07
N ASN A 83 15.94 -7.67 -8.28
CA ASN A 83 14.92 -8.18 -7.38
C ASN A 83 13.76 -8.87 -8.12
N GLU A 84 13.39 -8.37 -9.30
CA GLU A 84 12.41 -9.04 -10.17
C GLU A 84 12.94 -10.40 -10.63
N ALA A 85 14.18 -10.48 -11.09
CA ALA A 85 14.78 -11.74 -11.54
C ALA A 85 14.92 -12.76 -10.39
N THR A 86 15.38 -12.34 -9.21
CA THR A 86 15.54 -13.24 -8.06
C THR A 86 14.20 -13.74 -7.52
N SER A 87 13.16 -12.91 -7.56
CA SER A 87 11.80 -13.32 -7.15
C SER A 87 11.16 -14.38 -8.06
N MET A 88 11.65 -14.51 -9.30
CA MET A 88 11.16 -15.49 -10.28
C MET A 88 11.95 -16.80 -10.27
N LEU A 89 12.97 -16.93 -9.40
CA LEU A 89 13.73 -18.17 -9.28
C LEU A 89 12.84 -19.30 -8.79
N ARG A 90 13.07 -20.50 -9.35
CA ARG A 90 12.27 -21.70 -9.05
C ARG A 90 12.32 -22.10 -7.58
N ASN A 91 13.46 -21.89 -6.96
CA ASN A 91 13.70 -22.21 -5.56
C ASN A 91 13.47 -20.95 -4.72
N PRO A 92 12.43 -20.91 -3.86
CA PRO A 92 12.15 -19.76 -2.99
C PRO A 92 13.29 -19.42 -2.03
N PHE A 93 14.16 -20.38 -1.69
CA PHE A 93 15.30 -20.14 -0.82
C PHE A 93 16.41 -19.32 -1.48
N ASP A 94 16.39 -19.21 -2.81
CA ASP A 94 17.33 -18.36 -3.56
C ASP A 94 16.77 -16.95 -3.77
N HIS A 95 15.55 -16.66 -3.29
CA HIS A 95 14.96 -15.33 -3.36
C HIS A 95 15.71 -14.40 -2.41
N HIS A 96 16.20 -13.29 -2.95
CA HIS A 96 16.88 -12.27 -2.18
C HIS A 96 16.78 -10.91 -2.85
N GLU A 97 16.90 -9.86 -2.05
CA GLU A 97 16.88 -8.49 -2.54
C GLU A 97 18.27 -7.86 -2.49
N LEU A 98 18.54 -7.00 -3.45
CA LEU A 98 19.77 -6.22 -3.47
C LEU A 98 19.67 -5.02 -2.53
N VAL A 99 20.60 -4.98 -1.58
CA VAL A 99 20.83 -3.82 -0.71
C VAL A 99 21.60 -2.76 -1.49
N ARG A 100 20.94 -1.63 -1.76
CA ARG A 100 21.47 -0.57 -2.64
C ARG A 100 22.82 0.01 -2.19
N TYR A 101 23.06 0.08 -0.88
CA TYR A 101 24.27 0.67 -0.31
C TYR A 101 25.52 -0.21 -0.48
N ASP A 102 25.32 -1.51 -0.65
CA ASP A 102 26.42 -2.47 -0.73
C ASP A 102 27.06 -2.52 -2.13
N VAL A 103 26.41 -1.91 -3.13
CA VAL A 103 26.93 -1.85 -4.50
C VAL A 103 28.21 -1.04 -4.52
N LYS A 104 29.32 -1.70 -4.87
CA LYS A 104 30.65 -1.10 -4.97
C LYS A 104 31.14 -0.95 -6.41
N GLN A 105 30.67 -1.78 -7.32
CA GLN A 105 31.15 -1.86 -8.70
C GLN A 105 29.98 -1.66 -9.68
N VAL A 106 30.26 -0.94 -10.76
CA VAL A 106 29.36 -0.73 -11.90
C VAL A 106 30.09 -1.05 -13.20
N ILE A 107 29.33 -1.48 -14.21
CA ILE A 107 29.86 -1.81 -15.53
C ILE A 107 29.28 -0.80 -16.52
N CYS A 108 30.15 -0.09 -17.24
CA CYS A 108 29.74 0.84 -18.28
C CYS A 108 28.98 0.10 -19.39
N SER A 109 27.82 0.60 -19.81
CA SER A 109 27.03 0.00 -20.89
C SER A 109 27.51 0.41 -22.29
N VAL A 110 28.51 1.30 -22.39
CA VAL A 110 29.08 1.78 -23.67
C VAL A 110 30.38 1.07 -24.03
N CYS A 111 31.25 0.85 -23.05
CA CYS A 111 32.59 0.28 -23.27
C CYS A 111 32.91 -0.93 -22.38
N ASP A 112 31.92 -1.46 -21.66
CA ASP A 112 32.02 -2.65 -20.79
C ASP A 112 33.08 -2.58 -19.67
N THR A 113 33.60 -1.39 -19.38
CA THR A 113 34.55 -1.20 -18.28
C THR A 113 33.85 -1.37 -16.94
N GLU A 114 34.32 -2.36 -16.16
CA GLU A 114 33.97 -2.53 -14.75
C GLU A 114 34.83 -1.59 -13.89
N GLN A 115 34.18 -0.85 -13.00
CA GLN A 115 34.84 0.18 -12.19
C GLN A 115 34.08 0.45 -10.89
N PRO A 116 34.73 1.08 -9.89
CA PRO A 116 34.04 1.56 -8.71
C PRO A 116 32.90 2.53 -9.06
N VAL A 117 31.87 2.56 -8.22
CA VAL A 117 30.72 3.49 -8.36
C VAL A 117 31.24 4.92 -8.51
N ALA A 118 31.02 5.47 -9.70
CA ALA A 118 31.29 6.85 -10.05
C ALA A 118 30.26 7.33 -11.07
N ARG A 119 30.11 8.65 -11.22
CA ARG A 119 29.20 9.24 -12.21
C ARG A 119 29.66 9.01 -13.65
N VAL A 120 30.97 9.02 -13.87
CA VAL A 120 31.59 9.04 -15.20
C VAL A 120 32.42 7.78 -15.40
N CYS A 121 32.41 7.23 -16.61
CA CYS A 121 33.26 6.09 -16.95
C CYS A 121 34.74 6.47 -16.94
N THR A 122 35.57 5.70 -16.25
CA THR A 122 37.02 5.96 -16.16
C THR A 122 37.76 5.69 -17.47
N ASN A 123 37.20 4.85 -18.34
CA ASN A 123 37.80 4.49 -19.62
C ASN A 123 37.32 5.39 -20.77
N CYS A 124 36.00 5.46 -21.03
CA CYS A 124 35.45 6.21 -22.16
C CYS A 124 34.93 7.62 -21.83
N GLY A 125 34.93 8.02 -20.55
CA GLY A 125 34.49 9.37 -20.14
C GLY A 125 32.99 9.64 -20.25
N VAL A 126 32.16 8.64 -20.61
CA VAL A 126 30.71 8.84 -20.70
C VAL A 126 30.08 9.13 -19.33
N ASN A 127 29.17 10.10 -19.28
CA ASN A 127 28.30 10.30 -18.12
C ASN A 127 27.31 9.11 -18.03
N MET A 128 27.33 8.36 -16.92
CA MET A 128 26.49 7.16 -16.78
C MET A 128 25.04 7.46 -16.37
N GLY A 129 24.78 8.68 -15.89
CA GLY A 129 23.44 9.16 -15.51
C GLY A 129 23.41 10.68 -15.40
N GLU A 130 22.41 11.33 -16.01
CA GLU A 130 22.24 12.78 -15.86
C GLU A 130 21.99 13.17 -14.39
N TYR A 131 21.11 12.44 -13.70
CA TYR A 131 21.04 12.41 -12.24
C TYR A 131 21.91 11.28 -11.68
N PHE A 132 22.75 11.60 -10.69
CA PHE A 132 23.56 10.63 -9.97
C PHE A 132 23.54 10.92 -8.46
N CYS A 133 23.15 9.92 -7.68
CA CYS A 133 23.26 9.94 -6.22
C CYS A 133 24.30 8.92 -5.75
N LYS A 134 25.41 9.43 -5.20
CA LYS A 134 26.51 8.60 -4.69
C LYS A 134 26.13 7.77 -3.47
N GLU A 135 25.22 8.28 -2.64
CA GLU A 135 24.77 7.60 -1.42
C GLU A 135 23.89 6.40 -1.77
N CYS A 136 22.87 6.61 -2.61
CA CYS A 136 21.96 5.56 -3.04
C CYS A 136 22.50 4.67 -4.17
N LYS A 137 23.67 4.98 -4.75
CA LYS A 137 24.22 4.33 -5.96
C LYS A 137 23.24 4.38 -7.14
N PHE A 138 22.53 5.50 -7.26
CA PHE A 138 21.40 5.66 -8.16
C PHE A 138 21.76 6.53 -9.36
N TYR A 139 21.33 6.11 -10.54
CA TYR A 139 21.60 6.75 -11.83
C TYR A 139 20.29 6.81 -12.62
N ASP A 140 19.95 7.97 -13.18
CA ASP A 140 18.82 8.12 -14.11
C ASP A 140 19.10 9.29 -15.06
N ASP A 141 18.86 9.10 -16.35
CA ASP A 141 18.98 10.14 -17.39
C ASP A 141 17.69 10.96 -17.49
N ASP A 142 16.57 10.44 -16.96
CA ASP A 142 15.26 11.07 -17.01
C ASP A 142 15.08 12.09 -15.87
N ILE A 143 15.63 13.28 -16.05
CA ILE A 143 15.63 14.35 -15.03
C ILE A 143 14.26 15.00 -14.81
N ASP A 144 13.30 14.79 -15.72
CA ASP A 144 11.96 15.39 -15.65
C ASP A 144 11.16 14.85 -14.45
N LYS A 145 11.56 13.68 -13.92
CA LYS A 145 11.03 13.12 -12.68
C LYS A 145 11.39 13.94 -11.44
N GLY A 146 12.31 14.90 -11.51
CA GLY A 146 12.70 15.74 -10.38
C GLY A 146 13.26 14.94 -9.20
N GLN A 147 14.19 14.02 -9.47
CA GLN A 147 14.79 13.18 -8.43
C GLN A 147 15.58 14.02 -7.42
N PHE A 148 15.48 13.67 -6.15
CA PHE A 148 16.29 14.30 -5.11
C PHE A 148 16.58 13.33 -3.97
N HIS A 149 17.76 13.45 -3.36
CA HIS A 149 18.10 12.70 -2.15
C HIS A 149 17.53 13.41 -0.92
N CYS A 150 16.89 12.65 -0.03
CA CYS A 150 16.51 13.13 1.30
C CYS A 150 17.42 12.50 2.35
N ASP A 151 18.30 13.31 2.96
CA ASP A 151 19.30 12.86 3.93
C ASP A 151 18.66 12.18 5.14
N ASP A 152 17.56 12.74 5.65
CA ASP A 152 16.82 12.18 6.80
C ASP A 152 16.19 10.80 6.48
N CYS A 153 15.81 10.55 5.22
CA CYS A 153 15.32 9.24 4.79
C CYS A 153 16.46 8.30 4.35
N GLY A 154 17.61 8.84 3.95
CA GLY A 154 18.72 8.12 3.32
C GLY A 154 18.41 7.61 1.90
N ILE A 155 17.31 8.04 1.27
CA ILE A 155 16.89 7.53 -0.05
C ILE A 155 16.54 8.66 -1.02
N CYS A 156 16.68 8.36 -2.32
CA CYS A 156 16.19 9.23 -3.38
C CYS A 156 14.66 9.13 -3.49
N ARG A 157 14.01 10.27 -3.65
CA ARG A 157 12.59 10.43 -3.98
C ARG A 157 12.46 11.07 -5.37
N VAL A 158 11.26 11.03 -5.93
CA VAL A 158 10.90 11.62 -7.22
C VAL A 158 9.73 12.59 -7.04
N GLY A 159 9.59 13.57 -7.92
CA GLY A 159 8.54 14.58 -7.93
C GLY A 159 8.97 15.99 -7.52
N GLY A 160 10.27 16.29 -7.47
CA GLY A 160 10.82 17.61 -7.17
C GLY A 160 10.98 17.89 -5.67
N ARG A 161 12.14 18.38 -5.23
CA ARG A 161 12.44 18.62 -3.80
C ARG A 161 11.44 19.59 -3.15
N GLU A 162 11.03 20.59 -3.90
CA GLU A 162 10.12 21.67 -3.49
C GLU A 162 8.69 21.18 -3.21
N ASN A 163 8.29 20.05 -3.81
CA ASN A 163 6.96 19.48 -3.63
C ASN A 163 6.86 18.54 -2.42
N PHE A 164 7.98 18.30 -1.74
CA PHE A 164 8.05 17.37 -0.61
C PHE A 164 8.62 18.02 0.65
N PHE A 165 8.26 17.46 1.80
CA PHE A 165 8.89 17.77 3.07
C PHE A 165 9.11 16.50 3.88
N HIS A 166 10.18 16.46 4.67
CA HIS A 166 10.40 15.37 5.60
C HIS A 166 9.65 15.64 6.91
N CYS A 167 8.75 14.74 7.29
CA CYS A 167 8.09 14.76 8.59
C CYS A 167 8.93 13.97 9.61
N LYS A 168 9.62 14.67 10.53
CA LYS A 168 10.49 14.02 11.53
C LYS A 168 9.76 13.02 12.43
N LYS A 169 8.50 13.32 12.80
CA LYS A 169 7.69 12.44 13.65
C LYS A 169 7.32 11.13 12.94
N CYS A 170 6.94 11.22 11.66
CA CYS A 170 6.65 10.03 10.85
C CYS A 170 7.91 9.33 10.32
N GLY A 171 9.05 10.03 10.28
CA GLY A 171 10.31 9.55 9.72
C GLY A 171 10.23 9.33 8.22
N SER A 172 9.47 10.16 7.48
CA SER A 172 9.19 9.96 6.05
C SER A 172 8.90 11.26 5.30
N CYS A 173 9.16 11.25 3.98
CA CYS A 173 8.84 12.36 3.09
C CYS A 173 7.39 12.29 2.60
N TYR A 174 6.69 13.42 2.68
CA TYR A 174 5.34 13.59 2.18
C TYR A 174 5.24 14.78 1.23
N SER A 175 4.20 14.79 0.40
CA SER A 175 3.82 15.96 -0.38
C SER A 175 3.57 17.16 0.55
N VAL A 176 4.00 18.36 0.15
CA VAL A 176 3.76 19.62 0.88
C VAL A 176 2.29 19.88 1.20
N CYS A 177 1.35 19.32 0.44
CA CYS A 177 -0.08 19.37 0.73
C CYS A 177 -0.47 18.74 2.08
N LEU A 178 0.34 17.81 2.60
CA LEU A 178 0.13 17.16 3.89
C LEU A 178 0.83 17.89 5.05
N ARG A 179 1.56 18.98 4.77
CA ARG A 179 2.28 19.72 5.80
C ARG A 179 1.30 20.29 6.82
N ASN A 180 1.47 19.91 8.09
CA ASN A 180 0.62 20.29 9.21
C ASN A 180 -0.86 19.85 9.11
N ASN A 181 -1.20 18.92 8.22
CA ASN A 181 -2.59 18.50 7.98
C ASN A 181 -2.80 16.97 8.07
N HIS A 182 -1.76 16.20 8.40
CA HIS A 182 -1.89 14.74 8.56
C HIS A 182 -1.74 14.34 10.03
N LEU A 183 -2.44 13.27 10.42
CA LEU A 183 -2.26 12.66 11.72
C LEU A 183 -0.89 11.95 11.75
N CYS A 184 0.05 12.53 12.49
CA CYS A 184 1.40 11.99 12.58
C CYS A 184 1.43 10.75 13.47
N VAL A 185 1.52 9.57 12.86
CA VAL A 185 1.84 8.29 13.52
C VAL A 185 3.33 8.02 13.33
N GLU A 186 4.03 7.62 14.40
CA GLU A 186 5.45 7.31 14.33
C GLU A 186 5.71 6.15 13.38
N ASN A 187 6.73 6.29 12.52
CA ASN A 187 7.16 5.25 11.59
C ASN A 187 6.03 4.71 10.69
N SER A 188 5.05 5.55 10.34
CA SER A 188 3.86 5.20 9.57
C SER A 188 4.12 4.66 8.15
N MET A 189 5.36 4.71 7.66
CA MET A 189 5.76 4.06 6.39
C MET A 189 6.75 2.91 6.59
N ARG A 190 7.24 2.66 7.80
CA ARG A 190 8.19 1.57 8.10
C ARG A 190 7.46 0.28 8.44
N HIS A 191 6.48 -0.07 7.62
CA HIS A 191 5.74 -1.32 7.69
C HIS A 191 5.30 -1.76 6.29
N HIS A 192 4.74 -2.96 6.20
CA HIS A 192 4.20 -3.49 4.95
C HIS A 192 2.81 -2.90 4.66
N CYS A 193 2.46 -2.81 3.39
CA CYS A 193 1.10 -2.50 2.98
C CYS A 193 0.16 -3.61 3.49
N PRO A 194 -0.96 -3.29 4.18
CA PRO A 194 -1.84 -4.30 4.75
C PRO A 194 -2.60 -5.14 3.72
N ILE A 195 -2.53 -4.78 2.43
CA ILE A 195 -3.24 -5.46 1.34
C ILE A 195 -2.28 -6.31 0.50
N CYS A 196 -1.23 -5.71 -0.06
CA CYS A 196 -0.30 -6.44 -0.93
C CYS A 196 0.96 -6.95 -0.21
N TYR A 197 1.15 -6.58 1.06
CA TYR A 197 2.29 -6.95 1.89
C TYR A 197 3.67 -6.49 1.37
N GLU A 198 3.71 -5.60 0.38
CA GLU A 198 4.95 -4.95 -0.06
C GLU A 198 5.38 -3.88 0.95
N TYR A 199 6.68 -3.78 1.21
CA TYR A 199 7.23 -2.82 2.18
C TYR A 199 7.11 -1.38 1.66
N LEU A 200 6.44 -0.51 2.41
CA LEU A 200 6.03 0.82 1.92
C LEU A 200 7.21 1.77 1.69
N PHE A 201 8.18 1.79 2.60
CA PHE A 201 9.24 2.81 2.60
C PHE A 201 10.11 2.79 1.34
N ASP A 202 10.40 1.58 0.84
CA ASP A 202 11.28 1.30 -0.28
C ASP A 202 10.54 1.09 -1.62
N SER A 203 9.20 1.09 -1.58
CA SER A 203 8.36 0.91 -2.76
C SER A 203 8.42 2.14 -3.67
N LEU A 204 8.31 1.91 -4.97
CA LEU A 204 8.16 2.97 -5.98
C LEU A 204 6.71 3.42 -6.16
N LYS A 205 5.76 2.70 -5.55
CA LYS A 205 4.32 2.99 -5.67
C LYS A 205 3.94 4.14 -4.77
N ASP A 206 3.02 4.97 -5.24
CA ASP A 206 2.46 6.05 -4.44
C ASP A 206 1.75 5.50 -3.20
N THR A 207 1.85 6.26 -2.11
CA THR A 207 1.25 5.91 -0.82
C THR A 207 0.28 6.99 -0.36
N ILE A 208 -0.79 6.57 0.31
CA ILE A 208 -1.79 7.45 0.91
C ILE A 208 -1.77 7.31 2.42
N VAL A 209 -1.80 8.44 3.12
CA VAL A 209 -2.01 8.50 4.58
C VAL A 209 -3.51 8.67 4.81
N MET A 210 -4.14 7.66 5.42
CA MET A 210 -5.56 7.70 5.74
C MET A 210 -5.86 8.64 6.91
N LYS A 211 -7.13 8.99 7.12
CA LYS A 211 -7.57 9.86 8.24
C LYS A 211 -7.13 9.33 9.62
N CYS A 212 -7.08 8.01 9.78
CA CYS A 212 -6.60 7.35 10.99
C CYS A 212 -5.07 7.38 11.16
N GLY A 213 -4.33 8.00 10.23
CA GLY A 213 -2.87 8.12 10.25
C GLY A 213 -2.09 6.92 9.69
N HIS A 214 -2.76 5.78 9.48
CA HIS A 214 -2.14 4.62 8.84
C HIS A 214 -1.91 4.84 7.33
N THR A 215 -0.85 4.24 6.80
CA THR A 215 -0.45 4.39 5.40
C THR A 215 -0.64 3.09 4.62
N MET A 216 -1.01 3.18 3.34
CA MET A 216 -0.95 2.06 2.39
C MET A 216 -0.69 2.57 0.97
N HIS A 217 -0.50 1.68 0.00
CA HIS A 217 -0.40 2.09 -1.42
C HIS A 217 -1.71 2.69 -1.92
N CYS A 218 -1.62 3.74 -2.75
CA CYS A 218 -2.78 4.39 -3.36
C CYS A 218 -3.64 3.42 -4.16
N GLU A 219 -3.03 2.53 -4.95
CA GLU A 219 -3.74 1.50 -5.73
C GLU A 219 -4.51 0.54 -4.81
N CYS A 220 -3.87 0.07 -3.73
CA CYS A 220 -4.49 -0.81 -2.75
C CYS A 220 -5.67 -0.12 -2.04
N TYR A 221 -5.52 1.17 -1.72
CA TYR A 221 -6.60 1.99 -1.16
C TYR A 221 -7.77 2.11 -2.14
N HIS A 222 -7.54 2.43 -3.40
CA HIS A 222 -8.62 2.56 -4.39
C HIS A 222 -9.34 1.24 -4.67
N GLU A 223 -8.62 0.12 -4.78
CA GLU A 223 -9.25 -1.18 -4.94
C GLU A 223 -10.05 -1.57 -3.69
N MET A 224 -9.57 -1.24 -2.48
CA MET A 224 -10.31 -1.44 -1.23
C MET A 224 -11.66 -0.68 -1.26
N ILE A 225 -11.65 0.60 -1.64
CA ILE A 225 -12.88 1.41 -1.75
C ILE A 225 -13.83 0.88 -2.83
N LYS A 226 -13.29 0.46 -3.99
CA LYS A 226 -14.06 -0.10 -5.10
C LYS A 226 -14.75 -1.43 -4.76
N HIS A 227 -14.25 -2.15 -3.76
CA HIS A 227 -14.84 -3.38 -3.21
C HIS A 227 -15.72 -3.13 -1.98
N ASP A 228 -16.18 -1.89 -1.80
CA ASP A 228 -17.05 -1.46 -0.69
C ASP A 228 -16.45 -1.77 0.70
N LYS A 229 -15.11 -1.67 0.81
CA LYS A 229 -14.39 -1.77 2.08
C LYS A 229 -13.94 -0.37 2.50
N TYR A 230 -14.65 0.20 3.46
CA TYR A 230 -14.45 1.60 3.88
C TYR A 230 -13.76 1.75 5.24
N CYS A 231 -13.32 0.65 5.83
CA CYS A 231 -12.63 0.63 7.12
C CYS A 231 -11.15 0.36 6.91
N CYS A 232 -10.31 1.04 7.68
CA CYS A 232 -8.88 0.80 7.71
C CYS A 232 -8.60 -0.65 8.11
N PRO A 233 -7.81 -1.43 7.35
CA PRO A 233 -7.54 -2.83 7.67
C PRO A 233 -6.67 -3.01 8.92
N ILE A 234 -6.08 -1.92 9.44
CA ILE A 234 -5.19 -1.95 10.61
C ILE A 234 -5.97 -1.64 11.90
N CYS A 235 -6.82 -0.59 11.89
CA CYS A 235 -7.53 -0.14 13.09
C CYS A 235 -9.06 -0.18 12.99
N SER A 236 -9.63 -0.60 11.86
CA SER A 236 -11.07 -0.62 11.58
C SER A 236 -11.78 0.74 11.54
N GLN A 237 -11.09 1.86 11.73
CA GLN A 237 -11.66 3.20 11.59
C GLN A 237 -12.10 3.49 10.15
N SER A 238 -13.22 4.18 9.96
CA SER A 238 -13.73 4.62 8.66
C SER A 238 -12.73 5.56 7.98
N VAL A 239 -12.42 5.29 6.70
CA VAL A 239 -11.38 6.05 5.95
C VAL A 239 -11.97 7.07 4.98
N ILE A 240 -13.27 6.99 4.70
CA ILE A 240 -14.03 7.95 3.89
C ILE A 240 -15.12 8.61 4.74
N ASP A 241 -15.81 9.61 4.18
CA ASP A 241 -17.04 10.11 4.81
C ASP A 241 -18.17 9.08 4.64
N MET A 242 -18.72 8.64 5.77
CA MET A 242 -19.76 7.62 5.85
C MET A 242 -21.14 8.24 6.16
N SER A 243 -21.26 9.56 6.24
CA SER A 243 -22.49 10.29 6.62
C SER A 243 -23.74 9.81 5.87
N ILE A 244 -23.65 9.67 4.55
CA ILE A 244 -24.76 9.18 3.70
C ILE A 244 -25.15 7.74 4.06
N ILE A 245 -24.18 6.88 4.38
CA ILE A 245 -24.43 5.49 4.74
C ILE A 245 -25.08 5.42 6.13
N TRP A 246 -24.60 6.22 7.09
CA TRP A 246 -25.18 6.32 8.43
C TRP A 246 -26.62 6.83 8.40
N ASN A 247 -26.92 7.85 7.59
CA ASN A 247 -28.28 8.36 7.44
C ASN A 247 -29.25 7.28 6.92
N ARG A 248 -28.80 6.43 5.99
CA ARG A 248 -29.63 5.30 5.51
C ARG A 248 -29.87 4.25 6.58
N ILE A 249 -28.89 4.03 7.46
CA ILE A 249 -29.07 3.12 8.59
C ILE A 249 -30.06 3.71 9.60
N ASP A 250 -30.01 5.02 9.86
CA ASP A 250 -31.00 5.71 10.69
C ASP A 250 -32.43 5.54 10.13
N GLU A 251 -32.63 5.76 8.82
CA GLU A 251 -33.92 5.57 8.15
C GLU A 251 -34.45 4.12 8.31
N GLU A 252 -33.57 3.12 8.15
CA GLU A 252 -33.93 1.71 8.31
C GLU A 252 -34.28 1.35 9.77
N ILE A 253 -33.58 1.95 10.73
CA ILE A 253 -33.86 1.80 12.17
C ILE A 253 -35.25 2.36 12.49
N GLU A 254 -35.60 3.54 11.99
CA GLU A 254 -36.91 4.15 12.19
C GLU A 254 -38.04 3.31 11.55
N ALA A 255 -37.78 2.71 10.39
CA ALA A 255 -38.73 1.86 9.68
C ALA A 255 -38.92 0.46 10.30
N THR A 256 -37.99 0.02 11.16
CA THR A 256 -37.97 -1.34 11.71
C THR A 256 -38.45 -1.35 13.15
N ILE A 257 -39.61 -1.96 13.40
CA ILE A 257 -40.12 -2.13 14.77
C ILE A 257 -39.30 -3.22 15.48
N MET A 258 -38.72 -2.89 16.63
CA MET A 258 -37.98 -3.85 17.46
C MET A 258 -38.94 -4.82 18.17
N PRO A 259 -38.60 -6.14 18.23
CA PRO A 259 -39.36 -7.10 19.02
C PRO A 259 -39.41 -6.73 20.51
N GLU A 260 -40.50 -7.08 21.18
CA GLU A 260 -40.76 -6.70 22.58
C GLU A 260 -39.62 -7.10 23.53
N ASP A 261 -39.06 -8.30 23.36
CA ASP A 261 -37.94 -8.82 24.16
C ASP A 261 -36.66 -7.97 24.08
N TYR A 262 -36.55 -7.10 23.06
CA TYR A 262 -35.37 -6.29 22.80
C TYR A 262 -35.59 -4.79 22.96
N LEU A 263 -36.83 -4.30 23.13
CA LEU A 263 -37.15 -2.86 23.19
C LEU A 263 -36.33 -2.09 24.22
N TYR A 264 -36.09 -2.70 25.38
CA TYR A 264 -35.35 -2.08 26.49
C TYR A 264 -33.98 -2.72 26.71
N LYS A 265 -33.57 -3.64 25.83
CA LYS A 265 -32.26 -4.27 25.93
C LYS A 265 -31.19 -3.23 25.62
N LYS A 266 -30.26 -3.04 26.55
CA LYS A 266 -29.08 -2.21 26.35
C LYS A 266 -27.84 -3.06 26.10
N VAL A 267 -26.92 -2.51 25.33
CA VAL A 267 -25.62 -3.11 25.03
C VAL A 267 -24.52 -2.07 25.15
N TRP A 268 -23.36 -2.51 25.60
CA TRP A 268 -22.14 -1.71 25.58
C TRP A 268 -21.48 -1.83 24.22
N ILE A 269 -21.07 -0.70 23.65
CA ILE A 269 -20.41 -0.64 22.34
C ILE A 269 -19.09 0.12 22.44
N LEU A 270 -18.11 -0.29 21.63
CA LEU A 270 -16.93 0.50 21.30
C LEU A 270 -17.09 1.04 19.87
N CYS A 271 -16.95 2.35 19.70
CA CYS A 271 -16.94 2.97 18.37
C CYS A 271 -15.53 2.94 17.77
N ASN A 272 -15.37 2.37 16.57
CA ASN A 272 -14.07 2.36 15.87
C ASN A 272 -13.70 3.73 15.28
N ASP A 273 -14.64 4.69 15.23
CA ASP A 273 -14.40 6.02 14.63
C ASP A 273 -13.96 7.07 15.65
N CYS A 274 -14.50 7.05 16.88
CA CYS A 274 -14.09 7.95 17.96
C CYS A 274 -13.37 7.26 19.12
N ASN A 275 -13.28 5.93 19.13
CA ASN A 275 -12.72 5.10 20.20
C ASN A 275 -13.42 5.21 21.57
N ASP A 276 -14.59 5.85 21.65
CA ASP A 276 -15.36 5.92 22.88
C ASP A 276 -16.19 4.66 23.11
N THR A 277 -16.45 4.40 24.39
CA THR A 277 -17.33 3.33 24.86
C THR A 277 -18.63 3.92 25.38
N THR A 278 -19.77 3.44 24.89
CA THR A 278 -21.09 3.91 25.30
C THR A 278 -22.07 2.76 25.50
N GLU A 279 -23.04 2.96 26.39
CA GLU A 279 -24.19 2.07 26.52
C GLU A 279 -25.35 2.63 25.68
N VAL A 280 -25.90 1.81 24.79
CA VAL A 280 -26.98 2.19 23.87
C VAL A 280 -28.09 1.14 23.84
N PHE A 281 -29.28 1.52 23.39
CA PHE A 281 -30.34 0.55 23.13
C PHE A 281 -29.96 -0.34 21.95
N PHE A 282 -30.16 -1.64 22.13
CA PHE A 282 -29.87 -2.63 21.11
C PHE A 282 -30.87 -2.52 19.97
N HIS A 283 -30.38 -2.33 18.75
CA HIS A 283 -31.18 -2.45 17.53
C HIS A 283 -30.66 -3.55 16.61
N ILE A 284 -31.54 -4.31 15.94
CA ILE A 284 -31.11 -5.44 15.08
C ILE A 284 -30.30 -5.00 13.85
N ILE A 285 -30.52 -3.78 13.36
CA ILE A 285 -29.85 -3.22 12.17
C ILE A 285 -28.43 -2.72 12.50
N GLY A 286 -28.23 -2.08 13.66
CA GLY A 286 -26.94 -1.50 14.01
C GLY A 286 -26.99 -0.69 15.30
N GLN A 287 -25.83 -0.48 15.92
CA GLN A 287 -25.72 0.29 17.16
C GLN A 287 -25.09 1.65 16.86
N LYS A 288 -25.84 2.74 17.06
CA LYS A 288 -25.37 4.10 16.83
C LYS A 288 -24.51 4.57 17.99
N CYS A 289 -23.33 5.11 17.71
CA CYS A 289 -22.50 5.76 18.72
C CYS A 289 -23.13 7.08 19.17
N SER A 290 -23.33 7.26 20.49
CA SER A 290 -23.90 8.49 21.06
C SER A 290 -22.99 9.72 20.94
N HIS A 291 -21.68 9.54 20.71
CA HIS A 291 -20.72 10.65 20.62
C HIS A 291 -20.56 11.20 19.21
N CYS A 292 -20.37 10.31 18.22
CA CYS A 292 -20.06 10.70 16.84
C CYS A 292 -21.11 10.28 15.81
N SER A 293 -22.23 9.68 16.24
CA SER A 293 -23.30 9.18 15.37
C SER A 293 -22.90 8.10 14.36
N SER A 294 -21.68 7.55 14.45
CA SER A 294 -21.22 6.47 13.60
C SER A 294 -21.86 5.13 13.97
N PHE A 295 -22.13 4.29 12.97
CA PHE A 295 -22.50 2.88 13.16
C PHE A 295 -21.32 1.92 12.98
N ASN A 296 -20.09 2.42 12.80
CA ASN A 296 -18.88 1.62 12.81
C ASN A 296 -18.52 1.25 14.25
N THR A 297 -19.34 0.37 14.84
CA THR A 297 -19.31 0.02 16.26
C THR A 297 -19.26 -1.49 16.43
N ARG A 298 -18.74 -1.94 17.57
CA ARG A 298 -18.78 -3.35 17.98
C ARG A 298 -19.30 -3.48 19.40
N THR A 299 -20.12 -4.48 19.65
CA THR A 299 -20.58 -4.81 21.00
C THR A 299 -19.41 -5.33 21.83
N ILE A 300 -19.34 -4.88 23.09
CA ILE A 300 -18.34 -5.29 24.06
C ILE A 300 -19.02 -5.70 25.37
N ALA A 301 -18.26 -6.32 26.28
CA ALA A 301 -18.72 -6.54 27.64
C ALA A 301 -18.82 -5.20 28.40
N PRO A 302 -19.63 -5.12 29.47
CA PRO A 302 -19.68 -3.94 30.32
C PRO A 302 -18.28 -3.55 30.83
N PRO A 303 -17.90 -2.26 30.76
CA PRO A 303 -16.60 -1.80 31.26
C PRO A 303 -16.51 -2.03 32.77
N VAL A 304 -15.37 -2.55 33.21
CA VAL A 304 -15.06 -2.70 34.63
C VAL A 304 -14.47 -1.38 35.12
N PHE A 305 -15.26 -0.60 35.87
CA PHE A 305 -14.74 0.61 36.50
C PHE A 305 -13.82 0.21 37.68
N PRO A 306 -12.59 0.74 37.76
CA PRO A 306 -11.77 0.59 38.97
C PRO A 306 -12.53 1.19 40.16
N GLN A 307 -12.65 0.42 41.24
CA GLN A 307 -13.20 0.88 42.52
C GLN A 307 -12.25 1.87 43.20
#